data_AF-A0A0W0XYT6-F1
#
_entry.id   AF-A0A0W0XYT6-F1
#
_cell.length_a   1.000
_cell.length_b   1.000
_cell.length_c   1.000
_cell.angle_alpha   90.00
_cell.angle_beta   90.00
_cell.angle_gamma   90.00
#
_symmetry.space_group_name_H-M   'P 1'
#
loop_
_entity.id
_entity.type
_entity.pdbx_description
1 polymer ?
#
loop_
_entity_poly.entity_id
_entity_poly.type
_entity_poly.pdbx_seq_one_letter_code
_entity_poly.pdbx_strand_id
1 'polypeptide(L)'
;MTVLSLKILAAQSLKNNHPEKLLALYDREIDPGIEQTYITPQIDALIRKEKSHYEREVEARKEAVKDTTSQVTSSRFFHKVSACTSMTLSTGVHVATYYILGAAEVDADIRMMWLALTPVSTLIGIATGVFCIYPFARGIVGCMTPSVSSERTIDLEQVVRQGR
;
A
#
# COMPACT_ATOMS: atom_id res chain seq x y z
N MET A 1 -29.42 -36.20 30.97
CA MET A 1 -28.21 -35.49 31.45
C MET A 1 -27.03 -36.03 30.66
N THR A 2 -26.53 -35.28 29.68
CA THR A 2 -25.29 -35.62 28.97
C THR A 2 -24.12 -35.28 29.88
N VAL A 3 -23.45 -36.31 30.41
CA VAL A 3 -22.22 -36.13 31.19
C VAL A 3 -21.16 -35.62 30.21
N LEU A 4 -20.84 -34.33 30.29
CA LEU A 4 -19.79 -33.71 29.49
C LEU A 4 -18.45 -34.41 29.81
N SER A 5 -17.69 -34.74 28.77
CA SER A 5 -16.39 -35.38 28.96
C SER A 5 -15.47 -34.45 29.76
N LEU A 6 -14.58 -35.04 30.57
CA LEU A 6 -13.61 -34.30 31.39
C LEU A 6 -12.81 -33.28 30.55
N LYS A 7 -12.55 -33.61 29.29
CA LYS A 7 -11.85 -32.76 28.32
C LYS A 7 -12.64 -31.49 27.99
N ILE A 8 -13.95 -31.60 27.77
CA ILE A 8 -14.82 -30.46 27.48
C ILE A 8 -14.99 -29.57 28.72
N LEU A 9 -15.12 -30.17 29.91
CA LEU A 9 -15.21 -29.43 31.16
C LEU A 9 -13.92 -28.64 31.45
N ALA A 10 -12.76 -29.25 31.19
CA ALA A 10 -11.47 -28.59 31.32
C ALA A 10 -11.33 -27.42 30.34
N ALA A 11 -11.71 -27.61 29.07
CA ALA A 11 -11.71 -26.55 28.05
C ALA A 11 -12.65 -25.39 28.42
N GLN A 12 -13.84 -25.68 28.95
CA GLN A 12 -14.80 -24.67 29.39
C GLN A 12 -14.31 -23.91 30.63
N SER A 13 -13.68 -24.60 31.58
CA SER A 13 -13.06 -23.96 32.75
C SER A 13 -11.89 -23.05 32.36
N LEU A 14 -11.06 -23.50 31.41
CA LEU A 14 -9.97 -22.71 30.84
C LEU A 14 -10.50 -21.48 30.11
N LYS A 15 -11.54 -21.61 29.28
CA LYS A 15 -12.17 -20.46 28.60
C LYS A 15 -12.64 -19.38 29.58
N ASN A 16 -13.18 -19.77 30.73
CA ASN A 16 -13.75 -18.84 31.69
C ASN A 16 -12.70 -18.18 32.60
N ASN A 17 -11.63 -18.91 32.94
CA ASN A 17 -10.64 -18.44 33.92
C ASN A 17 -9.34 -17.95 33.28
N HIS A 18 -8.91 -18.58 32.19
CA HIS A 18 -7.61 -18.37 31.53
C HIS A 18 -7.69 -18.67 30.02
N PRO A 19 -8.46 -17.88 29.25
CA PRO A 19 -8.67 -18.12 27.82
C PRO A 19 -7.36 -18.16 27.02
N GLU A 20 -6.36 -17.36 27.42
CA GLU A 20 -5.03 -17.31 26.82
C GLU A 20 -4.31 -18.67 26.82
N LYS A 21 -4.52 -19.50 27.84
CA LYS A 21 -3.89 -20.84 27.93
C LYS A 21 -4.43 -21.81 26.89
N LEU A 22 -5.61 -21.54 26.30
CA LEU A 22 -6.15 -22.31 25.18
C LEU A 22 -5.40 -22.05 23.87
N LEU A 23 -4.68 -20.93 23.75
CA LEU A 23 -3.87 -20.64 22.56
C LEU A 23 -2.56 -21.44 22.56
N ALA A 24 -1.98 -21.71 23.74
CA ALA A 24 -0.81 -22.57 23.90
C ALA A 24 -1.06 -24.05 23.51
N LEU A 25 -2.33 -24.39 23.33
CA LEU A 25 -2.81 -25.70 22.95
C LEU A 25 -2.95 -25.87 21.42
N TYR A 26 -2.84 -24.78 20.64
CA TYR A 26 -3.01 -24.81 19.19
C TYR A 26 -2.03 -25.72 18.45
N ASP A 27 -0.79 -25.82 18.94
CA ASP A 27 0.28 -26.60 18.30
C ASP A 27 0.33 -28.06 18.77
N ARG A 28 -0.70 -28.53 19.49
CA ARG A 28 -0.78 -29.88 20.06
C ARG A 28 -1.92 -30.68 19.43
N GLU A 29 -1.76 -31.99 19.37
CA GLU A 29 -2.86 -32.89 18.99
C GLU A 29 -3.99 -32.80 20.02
N ILE A 30 -5.11 -32.20 19.62
CA ILE A 30 -6.30 -32.01 20.44
C ILE A 30 -7.51 -32.55 19.69
N ASP A 31 -8.53 -32.92 20.46
CA ASP A 31 -9.81 -33.29 19.89
C ASP A 31 -10.37 -32.14 19.02
N PRO A 32 -10.73 -32.41 17.75
CA PRO A 32 -11.14 -31.38 16.80
C PRO A 32 -12.40 -30.62 17.27
N GLY A 33 -13.26 -31.24 18.08
CA GLY A 33 -14.43 -30.58 18.66
C GLY A 33 -14.05 -29.51 19.68
N ILE A 34 -12.95 -29.69 20.42
CA ILE A 34 -12.45 -28.70 21.39
C ILE A 34 -11.72 -27.58 20.67
N GLU A 35 -10.89 -27.91 19.67
CA GLU A 35 -10.19 -26.91 18.86
C GLU A 35 -11.18 -25.95 18.19
N GLN A 36 -12.16 -26.49 17.48
CA GLN A 36 -13.14 -25.70 16.73
C GLN A 36 -14.05 -24.86 17.63
N THR A 37 -14.36 -25.34 18.83
CA THR A 37 -15.30 -24.65 19.74
C THR A 37 -14.61 -23.61 20.64
N TYR A 38 -13.35 -23.83 21.01
CA TYR A 38 -12.69 -23.06 22.07
C TYR A 38 -11.39 -22.35 21.63
N ILE A 39 -10.66 -22.91 20.65
CA ILE A 39 -9.36 -22.39 20.20
C ILE A 39 -9.56 -21.52 18.95
N THR A 40 -10.20 -22.05 17.90
CA THR A 40 -10.43 -21.33 16.63
C THR A 40 -11.09 -19.97 16.82
N PRO A 41 -12.16 -19.80 17.65
CA PRO A 41 -12.80 -18.50 17.81
C PRO A 41 -11.90 -17.43 18.44
N GLN A 42 -10.92 -17.85 19.26
CA GLN A 42 -9.95 -16.93 19.86
C GLN A 42 -8.89 -16.50 18.86
N ILE A 43 -8.40 -17.45 18.05
CA ILE A 43 -7.48 -17.15 16.93
C ILE A 43 -8.17 -16.22 15.93
N ASP A 44 -9.42 -16.49 15.56
CA ASP A 44 -10.21 -15.62 14.68
C ASP A 44 -10.42 -14.21 15.27
N ALA A 45 -10.57 -14.10 16.60
CA ALA A 45 -10.63 -12.81 17.27
C ALA A 45 -9.30 -12.05 17.17
N LEU A 46 -8.16 -12.74 17.35
CA LEU A 46 -6.83 -12.15 17.19
C LEU A 46 -6.58 -11.72 15.74
N ILE A 47 -6.92 -12.57 14.77
CA ILE A 47 -6.83 -12.25 13.34
C ILE A 47 -7.68 -11.04 13.01
N ARG A 48 -8.94 -10.97 13.48
CA ARG A 48 -9.81 -9.81 13.27
C ARG A 48 -9.24 -8.54 13.88
N LYS A 49 -8.67 -8.63 15.08
CA LYS A 49 -8.02 -7.50 15.75
C LYS A 49 -6.83 -6.99 14.93
N GLU A 50 -5.94 -7.88 14.52
CA GLU A 50 -4.76 -7.50 13.73
C GLU A 50 -5.15 -6.97 12.35
N LYS A 51 -6.14 -7.58 11.69
CA LYS A 51 -6.71 -7.07 10.44
C LYS A 51 -7.26 -5.65 10.60
N SER A 52 -8.02 -5.40 11.67
CA SER A 52 -8.54 -4.06 11.95
C SER A 52 -7.43 -3.03 12.22
N HIS A 53 -6.33 -3.46 12.84
CA HIS A 53 -5.16 -2.62 13.07
C HIS A 53 -4.45 -2.28 11.75
N TYR A 54 -4.22 -3.29 10.92
CA TYR A 54 -3.66 -3.11 9.57
C TYR A 54 -4.52 -2.16 8.72
N GLU A 55 -5.84 -2.34 8.69
CA GLU A 55 -6.76 -1.46 7.95
C GLU A 55 -6.66 0.00 8.42
N ARG A 56 -6.55 0.22 9.74
CA ARG A 56 -6.34 1.57 10.30
C ARG A 56 -5.02 2.18 9.89
N GLU A 57 -3.94 1.42 9.91
CA GLU A 57 -2.63 1.92 9.46
C GLU A 57 -2.62 2.25 7.97
N VAL A 58 -3.26 1.41 7.14
CA VAL A 58 -3.42 1.68 5.71
C VAL A 58 -4.17 2.98 5.48
N GLU A 59 -5.25 3.23 6.23
CA GLU A 59 -6.02 4.46 6.10
C GLU A 59 -5.24 5.68 6.64
N ALA A 60 -4.55 5.53 7.76
CA ALA A 60 -3.66 6.57 8.30
C ALA A 60 -2.56 6.95 7.29
N ARG A 61 -1.98 5.96 6.60
CA ARG A 61 -1.03 6.20 5.51
C ARG A 61 -1.67 6.95 4.36
N LYS A 62 -2.88 6.57 3.92
CA LYS A 62 -3.57 7.27 2.82
C LYS A 62 -3.81 8.74 3.14
N GLU A 63 -4.27 9.04 4.36
CA GLU A 63 -4.47 10.42 4.80
C GLU A 63 -3.13 11.18 4.92
N ALA A 64 -2.08 10.54 5.45
CA ALA A 64 -0.73 11.14 5.49
C ALA A 64 -0.18 11.46 4.09
N VAL A 65 -0.35 10.56 3.12
CA VAL A 65 0.02 10.79 1.71
C VAL A 65 -0.78 11.95 1.14
N LYS A 66 -2.10 12.00 1.39
CA LYS A 66 -2.98 13.05 0.88
C LYS A 66 -2.65 14.42 1.47
N ASP A 67 -2.38 14.50 2.76
CA ASP A 67 -2.00 15.74 3.44
C ASP A 67 -0.66 16.25 2.92
N THR A 68 0.36 15.38 2.88
CA THR A 68 1.68 15.72 2.35
C THR A 68 1.62 16.10 0.87
N THR A 69 0.82 15.39 0.07
CA THR A 69 0.57 15.75 -1.35
C THR A 69 -0.01 17.15 -1.46
N SER A 70 -0.98 17.49 -0.61
CA SER A 70 -1.61 18.81 -0.59
C SER A 70 -0.60 19.90 -0.21
N GLN A 71 0.26 19.64 0.78
CA GLN A 71 1.36 20.52 1.13
C GLN A 71 2.35 20.73 -0.04
N VAL A 72 2.77 19.65 -0.69
CA VAL A 72 3.71 19.71 -1.83
C VAL A 72 3.09 20.47 -3.02
N THR A 73 1.83 20.21 -3.35
CA THR A 73 1.12 20.91 -4.44
C THR A 73 0.85 22.37 -4.14
N SER A 74 0.80 22.79 -2.87
CA SER A 74 0.70 24.21 -2.51
C SER A 74 2.02 24.99 -2.74
N SER A 75 3.15 24.28 -2.85
CA SER A 75 4.47 24.89 -3.01
C SER A 75 4.69 25.42 -4.43
N ARG A 76 4.88 26.73 -4.56
CA ARG A 76 5.26 27.36 -5.85
C ARG A 76 6.53 26.78 -6.45
N PHE A 77 7.46 26.29 -5.64
CA PHE A 77 8.66 25.64 -6.13
C PHE A 77 8.33 24.33 -6.85
N PHE A 78 7.46 23.51 -6.25
CA PHE A 78 7.03 22.26 -6.85
C PHE A 78 6.28 22.48 -8.17
N HIS A 79 5.45 23.53 -8.28
CA HIS A 79 4.82 23.94 -9.56
C HIS A 79 5.84 24.20 -10.65
N LYS A 80 6.88 24.98 -10.36
CA LYS A 80 7.94 25.31 -11.33
C LYS A 80 8.74 24.08 -11.73
N VAL A 81 9.10 23.23 -10.77
CA VAL A 81 9.83 21.99 -11.03
C VAL A 81 8.98 21.04 -11.87
N SER A 82 7.71 20.84 -11.54
CA SER A 82 6.80 19.98 -12.29
C SER A 82 6.63 20.44 -13.74
N ALA A 83 6.44 21.75 -13.96
CA ALA A 83 6.38 22.36 -15.28
C ALA A 83 7.69 22.16 -16.06
N CYS A 84 8.84 22.45 -15.45
CA CYS A 84 10.15 22.32 -16.09
C CYS A 84 10.48 20.87 -16.45
N THR A 85 10.22 19.93 -15.54
CA THR A 85 10.46 18.50 -15.75
C THR A 85 9.56 17.97 -16.87
N SER A 86 8.27 18.30 -16.85
CA SER A 86 7.33 17.86 -17.90
C SER A 86 7.65 18.47 -19.26
N MET A 87 8.05 19.75 -19.29
CA MET A 87 8.56 20.42 -20.48
C MET A 87 9.78 19.68 -21.05
N THR A 88 10.77 19.39 -20.21
CA THR A 88 12.01 18.72 -20.61
C THR A 88 11.73 17.32 -21.15
N LEU A 89 10.87 16.56 -20.47
CA LEU A 89 10.47 15.22 -20.92
C LEU A 89 9.74 15.25 -22.26
N SER A 90 8.72 16.12 -22.40
CA SER A 90 7.94 16.20 -23.65
C SER A 90 8.79 16.66 -24.82
N THR A 91 9.63 17.69 -24.61
CA THR A 91 10.56 18.19 -25.63
C THR A 91 11.60 17.14 -25.99
N GLY A 92 12.17 16.47 -24.99
CA GLY A 92 13.15 15.41 -25.17
C GLY A 92 12.60 14.24 -25.98
N VAL A 93 11.39 13.77 -25.66
CA VAL A 93 10.70 12.72 -26.44
C VAL A 93 10.43 13.20 -27.86
N HIS A 94 9.97 14.44 -28.05
CA HIS A 94 9.72 15.00 -29.38
C HIS A 94 10.96 15.01 -30.26
N VAL A 95 12.09 15.46 -29.71
CA VAL A 95 13.39 15.48 -30.39
C VAL A 95 13.92 14.06 -30.60
N ALA A 96 13.74 13.15 -29.65
CA ALA A 96 14.14 11.75 -29.83
C ALA A 96 13.39 11.10 -31.01
N THR A 97 12.09 11.39 -31.15
CA THR A 97 11.27 10.91 -32.27
C THR A 97 11.80 11.39 -33.62
N TYR A 98 12.37 12.60 -33.71
CA TYR A 98 13.01 13.06 -34.96
C TYR A 98 14.12 12.11 -35.44
N TYR A 99 14.95 11.60 -34.53
CA TYR A 99 16.01 10.65 -34.86
C TYR A 99 15.45 9.28 -35.20
N ILE A 100 14.39 8.83 -34.52
CA ILE A 100 13.69 7.58 -34.83
C ILE A 100 13.10 7.63 -36.25
N LEU A 101 12.44 8.74 -36.62
CA LEU A 101 11.91 8.94 -37.97
C LEU A 101 13.04 8.92 -39.02
N GLY A 102 14.22 9.43 -38.67
CA GLY A 102 15.40 9.33 -39.53
C GLY A 102 15.89 7.90 -39.74
N ALA A 103 15.92 7.10 -38.67
CA ALA A 103 16.27 5.68 -38.75
C ALA A 103 15.22 4.86 -39.52
N ALA A 104 13.96 5.31 -39.54
CA ALA A 104 12.88 4.70 -40.30
C ALA A 104 12.79 5.19 -41.76
N GLU A 105 13.82 5.90 -42.24
CA GLU A 105 13.91 6.41 -43.63
C GLU A 105 12.72 7.29 -44.04
N VAL A 106 12.09 7.97 -43.08
CA VAL A 106 11.03 8.94 -43.35
C VAL A 106 11.60 10.15 -44.07
N ASP A 107 10.82 10.69 -45.01
CA ASP A 107 11.20 11.82 -45.83
C ASP A 107 11.70 13.02 -45.02
N ALA A 108 12.73 13.70 -45.56
CA ALA A 108 13.43 14.76 -44.87
C ALA A 108 12.51 15.96 -44.56
N ASP A 109 11.56 16.29 -45.44
CA ASP A 109 10.66 17.42 -45.24
C ASP A 109 9.70 17.15 -44.09
N ILE A 110 9.19 15.91 -43.97
CA ILE A 110 8.34 15.48 -42.86
C ILE A 110 9.11 15.55 -41.54
N ARG A 111 10.36 15.10 -41.52
CA ARG A 111 11.22 15.16 -40.34
C ARG A 111 11.53 16.60 -39.91
N MET A 112 11.79 17.49 -40.85
CA MET A 112 12.03 18.90 -40.57
C MET A 112 10.76 19.60 -40.07
N MET A 113 9.61 19.29 -40.66
CA MET A 113 8.32 19.75 -40.17
C MET A 113 8.06 19.26 -38.74
N TRP A 114 8.37 17.99 -38.43
CA TRP A 114 8.29 17.46 -37.07
C TRP A 114 9.17 18.25 -36.10
N LEU A 115 10.43 18.51 -36.46
CA LEU A 115 11.33 19.29 -35.61
C LEU A 115 10.82 20.73 -35.41
N ALA A 116 10.22 21.35 -36.42
CA ALA A 116 9.62 22.68 -36.32
C ALA A 116 8.45 22.75 -35.32
N LEU A 117 7.80 21.62 -35.02
CA LEU A 117 6.72 21.52 -34.01
C LEU A 117 7.24 21.42 -32.56
N THR A 118 8.56 21.45 -32.33
CA THR A 118 9.14 21.39 -30.97
C THR A 118 8.56 22.44 -30.01
N PRO A 119 8.31 23.71 -30.39
CA PRO A 119 7.68 24.68 -29.50
C PRO A 119 6.29 24.26 -29.02
N VAL A 120 5.51 23.57 -29.87
CA VAL A 120 4.18 23.06 -29.52
C VAL A 120 4.31 22.00 -28.43
N SER A 121 5.21 21.03 -28.61
CA SER A 121 5.48 19.99 -27.61
C SER A 121 6.02 20.57 -26.31
N THR A 122 6.84 21.62 -26.38
CA THR A 122 7.34 22.35 -25.21
C THR A 122 6.18 22.94 -24.41
N LEU A 123 5.25 23.64 -25.07
CA LEU A 123 4.07 24.24 -24.44
C LEU A 123 3.14 23.17 -23.85
N ILE A 124 2.93 22.07 -24.56
CA ILE A 124 2.17 20.91 -24.06
C ILE A 124 2.82 20.38 -22.79
N GLY A 125 4.14 20.17 -22.78
CA GLY A 125 4.87 19.69 -21.60
C GLY A 125 4.74 20.62 -20.40
N ILE A 126 4.84 21.94 -20.60
CA ILE A 126 4.61 22.92 -19.52
C ILE A 126 3.17 22.80 -18.99
N ALA A 127 2.18 22.79 -19.88
CA ALA A 127 0.77 22.68 -19.52
C ALA A 127 0.50 21.39 -18.73
N THR A 128 1.02 20.25 -19.18
CA THR A 128 0.94 18.97 -18.46
C THR A 128 1.55 19.08 -17.06
N GLY A 129 2.72 19.69 -16.92
CA GLY A 129 3.34 19.87 -15.60
C GLY A 129 2.54 20.73 -14.63
N VAL A 130 1.81 21.73 -15.14
CA VAL A 130 0.93 22.59 -14.34
C VAL A 130 -0.39 21.88 -14.00
N PHE A 131 -1.07 21.31 -14.99
CA PHE A 131 -2.39 20.68 -14.79
C PHE A 131 -2.31 19.32 -14.09
N CYS A 132 -1.23 18.57 -14.27
CA CYS A 132 -1.02 17.25 -13.66
C CYS A 132 -0.16 17.32 -12.38
N ILE A 133 -0.07 18.49 -11.74
CA ILE A 133 0.76 18.67 -10.55
C ILE A 133 0.34 17.76 -9.39
N TYR A 134 -0.97 17.60 -9.17
CA TYR A 134 -1.49 16.75 -8.10
C TYR A 134 -1.12 15.27 -8.27
N PRO A 135 -1.38 14.63 -9.43
CA PRO A 135 -0.94 13.25 -9.62
C PRO A 135 0.57 13.07 -9.55
N PHE A 136 1.38 14.03 -10.03
CA PHE A 136 2.85 13.97 -9.86
C PHE A 136 3.27 14.04 -8.40
N ALA A 137 2.73 14.99 -7.63
CA ALA A 137 2.99 15.09 -6.19
C ALA A 137 2.56 13.81 -5.47
N ARG A 138 1.37 13.28 -5.76
CA ARG A 138 0.85 12.07 -5.14
C ARG A 138 1.72 10.86 -5.43
N GLY A 139 2.24 10.74 -6.66
CA GLY A 139 3.18 9.68 -7.04
C GLY A 139 4.47 9.76 -6.24
N ILE A 140 5.10 10.93 -6.21
CA ILE A 140 6.37 11.16 -5.48
C ILE A 140 6.18 10.90 -3.99
N VAL A 141 5.19 11.55 -3.37
CA VAL A 141 4.88 11.37 -1.94
C VAL A 141 4.55 9.92 -1.66
N GLY A 142 3.75 9.27 -2.50
CA GLY A 142 3.39 7.86 -2.36
C GLY A 142 4.60 6.92 -2.37
N CYS A 143 5.63 7.22 -3.16
CA CYS A 143 6.90 6.46 -3.18
C CYS A 143 7.80 6.77 -1.97
N MET A 144 7.74 7.99 -1.43
CA MET A 144 8.54 8.40 -0.27
C MET A 144 7.90 7.99 1.07
N THR A 145 6.58 7.80 1.11
CA THR A 145 5.89 7.34 2.31
C THR A 145 6.03 5.82 2.45
N PRO A 146 6.61 5.31 3.56
CA PRO A 146 6.77 3.88 3.79
C PRO A 146 5.46 3.12 3.62
N SER A 147 5.49 1.95 2.98
CA SER A 147 4.31 1.09 2.88
C SER A 147 4.01 0.43 4.22
N VAL A 148 2.75 0.06 4.44
CA VAL A 148 2.38 -0.81 5.55
C VAL A 148 2.89 -2.22 5.24
N SER A 149 3.51 -2.88 6.22
CA SER A 149 3.98 -4.26 6.06
C SER A 149 2.80 -5.18 5.78
N SER A 150 2.88 -5.93 4.69
CA SER A 150 1.91 -6.98 4.35
C SER A 150 2.10 -8.25 5.18
N GLU A 151 3.32 -8.49 5.67
CA GLU A 151 3.62 -9.61 6.54
C GLU A 151 3.42 -9.19 7.99
N ARG A 152 2.41 -9.79 8.61
CA ARG A 152 2.03 -9.58 10.01
C ARG A 152 2.01 -10.95 10.69
N THR A 153 2.92 -11.13 11.64
CA THR A 153 3.00 -12.33 12.47
C THR A 153 2.31 -12.08 13.80
N ILE A 154 1.36 -12.95 14.15
CA ILE A 154 0.74 -12.95 15.48
C ILE A 154 1.51 -13.97 16.33
N ASP A 155 2.33 -13.48 17.24
CA ASP A 155 3.04 -14.34 18.19
C ASP A 155 2.09 -14.82 19.29
N LEU A 156 1.62 -16.06 19.13
CA LEU A 156 0.72 -16.71 20.09
C LEU A 156 1.40 -16.93 21.45
N GLU A 157 2.71 -17.17 21.51
CA GLU A 157 3.42 -17.32 22.78
C GLU A 157 3.47 -16.00 23.55
N GLN A 158 3.70 -14.89 22.84
CA GLN A 158 3.70 -13.56 23.45
C GLN A 158 2.31 -13.21 24.02
N VAL A 159 1.24 -13.54 23.30
CA VAL A 159 -0.15 -13.34 23.77
C VAL A 159 -0.41 -14.15 25.04
N VAL A 160 0.05 -15.41 25.11
CA VAL A 160 -0.07 -16.27 26.29
C VAL A 160 0.71 -15.71 27.48
N ARG A 161 1.91 -15.14 27.25
CA ARG A 161 2.75 -14.56 28.32
C ARG A 161 2.18 -13.26 28.88
N GLN A 162 1.52 -12.45 28.06
CA GLN A 162 0.90 -11.18 28.47
C GLN A 162 -0.43 -11.35 29.23
N GLY A 163 -1.08 -12.52 29.12
CA GLY A 163 -2.30 -12.85 29.87
C GLY A 163 -2.07 -13.48 31.25
N ARG A 164 -0.81 -13.59 31.71
CA ARG A 164 -0.46 -13.98 33.09
C ARG A 164 -0.52 -12.79 34.04
#